data_AF-A0AAW2BJH6-F1
#
_entry.id   AF-A0AAW2BJH6-F1
#
_cell.length_a   1.000
_cell.length_b   1.000
_cell.length_c   1.000
_cell.angle_alpha   90.00
_cell.angle_beta   90.00
_cell.angle_gamma   90.00
#
_symmetry.space_group_name_H-M   'P 1'
#
loop_
_entity.id
_entity.type
_entity.pdbx_description
1 polymer ?
#
loop_
_entity_poly.entity_id
_entity_poly.type
_entity_poly.pdbx_seq_one_letter_code
_entity_poly.pdbx_strand_id
1 'polypeptide(L)'
;MLIIYGSKEGMCTPSQLALACVHHRGKTCPTPGTTKIVNFNQNIGALSMKLKSKEMVELESFVSEDLVKGDRYMHDFVTWKDSETPPLSSWKAT
;
A
#
# COMPACT_ATOMS: atom_id res chain seq x y z
N MET A 1 16.15 14.03 12.48
CA MET A 1 16.48 13.97 11.04
C MET A 1 17.52 12.89 10.78
N LEU A 2 17.13 11.62 10.94
CA LEU A 2 17.85 10.38 10.52
C LEU A 2 17.32 9.12 11.23
N ILE A 3 16.41 9.22 12.20
CA ILE A 3 16.08 8.10 13.11
C ILE A 3 15.36 6.94 12.38
N ILE A 4 14.78 7.17 11.20
CA ILE A 4 13.96 6.15 10.49
C ILE A 4 14.61 5.66 9.17
N TYR A 5 15.60 6.36 8.61
CA TYR A 5 16.12 6.05 7.27
C TYR A 5 17.21 4.95 7.21
N GLY A 6 17.73 4.50 8.35
CA GLY A 6 18.76 3.45 8.40
C GLY A 6 18.34 2.31 9.29
N SER A 7 18.35 1.09 8.77
CA SER A 7 17.97 -0.18 9.42
C SER A 7 18.82 -0.58 10.64
N LYS A 8 19.02 0.31 11.63
CA LYS A 8 19.91 0.05 12.77
C LYS A 8 19.41 0.43 14.16
N GLU A 9 18.34 1.20 14.31
CA GLU A 9 17.75 1.47 15.65
C GLU A 9 16.38 0.78 15.86
N GLY A 10 15.98 -0.07 14.91
CA GLY A 10 14.83 -0.97 15.03
C GLY A 10 14.62 -1.72 13.72
N MET A 11 14.76 -3.06 13.73
CA MET A 11 14.70 -3.93 12.55
C MET A 11 13.29 -3.96 11.91
N CYS A 12 12.85 -2.88 11.28
CA CYS A 12 11.56 -2.85 10.56
C CYS A 12 11.74 -2.58 9.07
N THR A 13 10.92 -3.24 8.25
CA THR A 13 10.90 -3.02 6.80
C THR A 13 10.07 -1.78 6.45
N PRO A 14 10.28 -1.16 5.28
CA PRO A 14 9.43 -0.05 4.83
C PRO A 14 7.93 -0.41 4.79
N SER A 15 7.59 -1.66 4.43
CA SER A 15 6.20 -2.15 4.46
C SER A 15 5.61 -2.19 5.86
N GLN A 16 6.41 -2.60 6.86
CA GLN A 16 5.98 -2.62 8.25
C GLN A 16 5.73 -1.21 8.78
N LEU A 17 6.63 -0.28 8.49
CA LEU A 17 6.49 1.12 8.88
C LEU A 17 5.26 1.78 8.23
N ALA A 18 5.02 1.53 6.94
CA ALA A 18 3.85 2.05 6.23
C ALA A 18 2.54 1.52 6.82
N LEU A 19 2.46 0.21 7.08
CA LEU A 19 1.27 -0.41 7.67
C LEU A 19 1.03 0.07 9.11
N ALA A 20 2.08 0.15 9.94
CA ALA A 20 1.98 0.64 11.31
C ALA A 20 1.52 2.12 11.36
N CYS A 21 2.00 2.95 10.44
CA CYS A 21 1.57 4.34 10.28
C CYS A 21 0.06 4.43 9.98
N VAL A 22 -0.44 3.63 9.03
CA VAL A 22 -1.86 3.58 8.69
C VAL A 22 -2.71 3.06 9.86
N HIS A 23 -2.24 2.04 10.57
CA HIS A 23 -2.92 1.51 11.75
C HIS A 23 -3.04 2.57 12.87
N HIS A 24 -1.99 3.37 13.11
CA HIS A 24 -1.98 4.40 14.16
C HIS A 24 -3.05 5.47 13.97
N ARG A 25 -3.47 5.74 12.73
CA ARG A 25 -4.53 6.72 12.41
C ARG A 25 -5.92 6.30 12.90
N GLY A 26 -6.07 5.08 13.41
CA GLY A 26 -7.22 4.63 14.23
C GLY A 26 -8.55 4.42 13.49
N LYS A 27 -8.69 4.90 12.26
CA LYS A 27 -9.92 4.80 11.45
C LYS A 27 -9.82 3.89 10.24
N THR A 28 -8.66 3.29 10.00
CA THR A 28 -8.38 2.54 8.77
C THR A 28 -7.82 1.15 9.09
N CYS A 29 -8.36 0.13 8.43
CA CYS A 29 -7.80 -1.22 8.43
C CYS A 29 -7.13 -1.46 7.08
N PRO A 30 -5.79 -1.37 6.97
CA PRO A 30 -5.10 -1.67 5.73
C PRO A 30 -5.29 -3.15 5.37
N THR A 31 -5.61 -3.43 4.11
CA THR A 31 -5.74 -4.78 3.55
C THR A 31 -4.61 -5.08 2.57
N PRO A 32 -3.37 -5.30 3.05
CA PRO A 32 -2.23 -5.52 2.16
C PRO A 32 -2.31 -6.89 1.48
N GLY A 33 -2.41 -6.89 0.14
CA GLY A 33 -2.32 -8.10 -0.67
C GLY A 33 -0.87 -8.52 -0.93
N THR A 34 -0.60 -9.82 -0.96
CA THR A 34 0.71 -10.37 -1.35
C THR A 34 0.56 -11.80 -1.85
N THR A 35 1.42 -12.22 -2.77
CA THR A 35 1.55 -13.61 -3.24
C THR A 35 2.67 -14.38 -2.54
N LYS A 36 3.49 -13.70 -1.72
CA LYS A 36 4.67 -14.27 -1.04
C LYS A 36 4.45 -14.33 0.46
N ILE A 37 4.72 -15.50 1.04
CA ILE A 37 4.56 -15.75 2.49
C ILE A 37 5.53 -14.90 3.34
N VAL A 38 6.73 -14.63 2.85
CA VAL A 38 7.71 -13.78 3.56
C VAL A 38 7.16 -12.36 3.76
N ASN A 39 6.54 -11.79 2.72
CA ASN A 39 5.91 -10.47 2.79
C ASN A 39 4.68 -10.50 3.70
N PHE A 40 3.91 -11.60 3.69
CA PHE A 40 2.77 -11.76 4.60
C PHE A 40 3.21 -11.72 6.06
N ASN A 41 4.26 -12.47 6.42
CA ASN A 41 4.82 -12.46 7.76
C ASN A 41 5.36 -11.08 8.17
N GLN A 42 5.99 -10.36 7.23
CA GLN A 42 6.40 -8.98 7.47
C GLN A 42 5.21 -8.06 7.73
N ASN A 43 4.15 -8.15 6.92
CA ASN A 43 2.93 -7.34 7.10
C ASN A 43 2.28 -7.58 8.47
N ILE A 44 2.22 -8.83 8.94
CA ILE A 44 1.75 -9.15 10.30
C ILE A 44 2.63 -8.49 11.36
N GLY A 45 3.95 -8.51 11.18
CA GLY A 45 4.90 -7.88 12.11
C GLY A 45 4.67 -6.38 12.33
N ALA A 46 4.00 -5.70 11.39
CA ALA A 46 3.62 -4.28 11.55
C ALA A 46 2.68 -4.05 12.75
N LEU A 47 1.85 -5.03 13.12
CA LEU A 47 0.90 -4.91 14.23
C LEU A 47 1.60 -4.81 15.59
N SER A 48 2.81 -5.34 15.70
CA SER A 48 3.62 -5.29 16.92
C SER A 48 4.42 -3.98 17.05
N MET A 49 4.39 -3.13 16.02
CA MET A 49 5.12 -1.86 16.03
C MET A 49 4.40 -0.82 16.88
N LYS A 50 5.18 -0.10 17.70
CA LYS A 50 4.69 1.04 18.48
C LYS A 50 5.43 2.29 18.02
N LEU A 51 4.75 3.12 17.24
CA LEU A 51 5.25 4.41 16.83
C LEU A 51 4.93 5.45 17.92
N LYS A 52 5.94 6.20 18.35
CA LYS A 52 5.78 7.34 19.25
C LYS A 52 5.19 8.51 18.48
N SER A 53 4.46 9.40 19.16
CA SER A 53 3.85 10.58 18.52
C SER A 53 4.85 11.45 17.77
N LYS A 54 6.09 11.61 18.28
CA LYS A 54 7.15 12.36 17.59
C LYS A 54 7.57 11.70 16.26
N GLU A 55 7.62 10.38 16.22
CA GLU A 55 7.98 9.62 15.01
C GLU A 55 6.85 9.72 13.98
N MET A 56 5.59 9.69 14.42
CA MET A 56 4.45 9.92 13.54
C MET A 56 4.45 11.32 12.92
N VAL A 57 4.75 12.37 13.70
CA VAL A 57 4.86 13.73 13.17
C VAL A 57 5.98 13.84 12.14
N GLU A 58 7.14 13.21 12.39
CA GLU A 58 8.25 13.15 11.42
C GLU A 58 7.81 12.41 10.14
N LEU A 59 7.13 11.27 10.25
CA LEU A 59 6.61 10.51 9.10
C LEU A 59 5.58 11.31 8.27
N GLU A 60 4.64 11.98 8.93
CA GLU A 60 3.61 12.78 8.25
C GLU A 60 4.21 13.99 7.54
N SER A 61 5.31 14.56 8.04
CA SER A 61 6.01 15.64 7.36
C SER A 61 6.60 15.23 5.99
N PHE A 62 6.88 13.93 5.79
CA PHE A 62 7.35 13.41 4.50
C PHE A 62 6.20 13.06 3.53
N VAL A 63 4.99 12.85 4.05
CA VAL A 63 3.81 12.46 3.26
C VAL A 63 2.91 13.68 3.07
N SER A 64 3.37 14.64 2.26
CA SER A 64 2.51 15.75 1.83
C SER A 64 1.49 15.25 0.81
N GLU A 65 0.21 15.61 0.99
CA GLU A 65 -0.88 15.31 0.05
C GLU A 65 -0.58 15.84 -1.36
N ASP A 66 0.25 16.88 -1.48
CA ASP A 66 0.65 17.46 -2.76
C ASP A 66 1.64 16.59 -3.55
N LEU A 67 2.29 15.60 -2.93
CA LEU A 67 3.30 14.75 -3.57
C LEU A 67 2.70 13.62 -4.40
N VAL A 68 1.43 13.26 -4.19
CA VAL A 68 0.75 12.18 -4.92
C VAL A 68 -0.50 12.74 -5.57
N LYS A 69 -0.33 13.38 -6.73
CA LYS A 69 -1.42 13.77 -7.64
C LYS A 69 -1.43 12.81 -8.82
N GLY A 70 -2.55 12.12 -9.02
CA GLY A 70 -2.71 11.18 -10.13
C GLY A 70 -4.11 10.61 -10.21
N ASP A 71 -4.58 10.36 -11.43
CA ASP A 71 -5.83 9.66 -11.67
C ASP A 71 -5.74 8.19 -11.24
N ARG A 72 -6.89 7.57 -10.94
CA ARG A 72 -6.95 6.13 -10.62
C ARG A 72 -6.40 5.24 -11.74
N TYR A 73 -6.37 5.75 -12.97
CA TYR A 73 -5.90 5.05 -14.15
C TYR A 73 -4.91 5.95 -14.90
N MET A 74 -3.79 5.37 -15.34
CA MET A 74 -2.95 6.01 -16.35
C MET A 74 -3.78 6.18 -17.63
N HIS A 75 -3.56 7.26 -18.40
CA HIS A 75 -4.33 7.55 -19.60
C HIS A 75 -4.39 6.39 -20.60
N ASP A 76 -3.32 5.58 -20.65
CA ASP A 76 -3.18 4.47 -21.61
C ASP A 76 -3.52 3.08 -21.03
N PHE A 77 -4.10 3.01 -19.82
CA PHE A 77 -4.51 1.73 -19.25
C PHE A 77 -5.86 1.31 -19.82
N VAL A 78 -5.89 0.18 -20.55
CA VAL A 78 -7.14 -0.45 -21.02
C VAL A 78 -7.99 -0.79 -19.81
N THR A 79 -9.19 -0.23 -19.73
CA THR A 79 -10.11 -0.49 -18.62
C THR A 79 -11.29 -1.35 -19.08
N TRP A 80 -12.20 -1.67 -18.15
CA TRP A 80 -13.49 -2.29 -18.48
C TRP A 80 -14.30 -1.48 -19.49
N LYS A 81 -14.01 -0.18 -19.64
CA LYS A 81 -14.67 0.71 -20.61
C LYS A 81 -14.36 0.33 -22.06
N ASP A 82 -13.22 -0.33 -22.28
CA ASP A 82 -12.75 -0.74 -23.60
C ASP A 82 -12.86 -2.27 -23.80
N SER A 83 -13.58 -2.94 -22.90
CA SER A 83 -13.79 -4.39 -22.93
C SER A 83 -15.05 -4.74 -23.73
N GLU A 84 -14.87 -5.15 -24.98
CA GLU A 84 -15.94 -5.68 -25.82
C GLU A 84 -16.19 -7.17 -25.55
N THR A 85 -17.44 -7.62 -25.72
CA THR A 85 -17.78 -9.05 -25.66
C THR A 85 -17.85 -9.65 -27.07
N PRO A 86 -17.37 -10.89 -27.30
CA PRO A 86 -17.49 -11.54 -28.59
C PRO A 86 -18.95 -11.59 -29.06
N PRO A 87 -19.23 -11.25 -30.34
CA PRO A 87 -20.60 -11.21 -30.85
C PRO A 87 -21.25 -12.60 -30.79
N LEU A 88 -22.57 -12.66 -30.63
CA LEU A 88 -23.30 -13.92 -30.50
C LEU A 88 -23.02 -14.91 -31.66
N SER A 89 -22.72 -14.39 -32.86
CA SER A 89 -22.34 -15.18 -34.03
C SER A 89 -21.01 -15.95 -33.89
N SER A 90 -20.13 -15.58 -32.96
CA SER A 90 -18.87 -16.28 -32.72
C SER A 90 -19.01 -17.47 -31.79
N TRP A 91 -20.20 -17.72 -31.23
CA TRP A 91 -20.45 -18.80 -30.28
C TRP A 91 -20.76 -20.09 -31.04
N LYS A 92 -19.96 -21.14 -30.84
CA LYS A 92 -20.28 -22.48 -31.35
C LYS A 92 -21.08 -23.24 -30.29
N ALA A 93 -22.30 -23.65 -30.63
CA ALA A 93 -23.06 -24.56 -29.80
C ALA A 93 -22.37 -25.93 -29.81
N THR A 94 -22.15 -26.51 -28.62
CA THR A 94 -21.74 -27.91 -28.45
C THR A 94 -22.97 -28.79 -28.33
#